data_AF-A0A9W4SPZ2-F1
#
_entry.id   AF-A0A9W4SPZ2-F1
#
_cell.length_a   1.000
_cell.length_b   1.000
_cell.length_c   1.000
_cell.angle_alpha   90.00
_cell.angle_beta   90.00
_cell.angle_gamma   90.00
#
_symmetry.space_group_name_H-M   'P 1'
#
loop_
_entity.id
_entity.type
_entity.pdbx_description
1 polymer ?
#
loop_
_entity_poly.entity_id
_entity_poly.type
_entity_poly.pdbx_seq_one_letter_code
_entity_poly.pdbx_strand_id
1 'polypeptide(L)'
;MSAIICDLGLSKSATDLADNGNEIEIYGVIPYVAPEIFNGNRYTEASDVYSFGMIMWEFMTGRRPFWDRVHDTELIIEIYDGQRPPITSAPEGYIKLMQECWDSNPNKRP
;
A
#
# COMPACT_ATOMS: atom_id res chain seq x y z
N MET A 1 -3.93 -23.50 11.94
CA MET A 1 -3.32 -22.82 10.78
C MET A 1 -2.64 -21.58 11.33
N SER A 2 -1.32 -21.44 11.19
CA SER A 2 -0.56 -20.27 11.68
C SER A 2 -0.13 -19.42 10.49
N ALA A 3 -0.39 -18.11 10.56
CA ALA A 3 0.18 -17.14 9.63
C ALA A 3 1.49 -16.58 10.21
N ILE A 4 2.50 -16.40 9.38
CA ILE A 4 3.80 -15.84 9.74
C ILE A 4 4.12 -14.74 8.74
N ILE A 5 4.49 -13.56 9.22
CA ILE A 5 5.02 -12.48 8.37
C ILE A 5 6.48 -12.84 8.07
N CYS A 6 6.82 -12.94 6.79
CA CYS A 6 8.16 -13.28 6.33
C CYS A 6 8.52 -12.35 5.16
N ASP A 7 9.82 -12.19 4.91
CA ASP A 7 10.38 -11.40 3.81
C ASP A 7 10.04 -9.90 3.86
N LEU A 8 10.43 -9.24 4.96
CA LEU A 8 10.56 -7.77 5.01
C LEU A 8 11.84 -7.28 4.29
N GLY A 9 12.59 -8.18 3.65
CA GLY A 9 14.05 -8.13 3.48
C GLY A 9 14.58 -7.41 2.25
N LEU A 10 13.72 -6.82 1.41
CA LEU A 10 14.12 -5.90 0.33
C LEU A 10 13.98 -4.41 0.74
N SER A 11 13.83 -4.15 2.04
CA SER A 11 13.75 -2.82 2.63
C SER A 11 15.10 -2.10 2.60
N LYS A 12 15.20 -1.02 1.80
CA LYS A 12 16.24 0.01 2.00
C LYS A 12 15.81 0.88 3.18
N SER A 13 16.77 1.30 4.02
CA SER A 13 16.42 2.16 5.17
C SER A 13 15.77 3.45 4.68
N ALA A 14 14.71 3.90 5.34
CA ALA A 14 14.06 5.18 5.05
C ALA A 14 15.06 6.37 5.12
N THR A 15 16.21 6.18 5.78
CA THR A 15 17.30 7.15 5.87
C THR A 15 18.20 7.21 4.63
N ASP A 16 18.26 6.14 3.83
CA ASP A 16 19.22 6.00 2.72
C ASP A 16 18.80 6.79 1.47
N LEU A 17 17.57 7.33 1.47
CA LEU A 17 17.05 8.22 0.43
C LEU A 17 17.69 9.63 0.45
N ALA A 18 18.62 9.90 1.38
CA ALA A 18 19.13 11.24 1.62
C ALA A 18 20.37 11.64 0.81
N ASP A 19 21.09 10.72 0.15
CA ASP A 19 22.51 11.03 -0.15
C ASP A 19 23.03 10.76 -1.57
N ASN A 20 22.20 10.47 -2.56
CA ASN A 20 22.67 10.47 -3.95
C ASN A 20 21.59 11.02 -4.87
N GLY A 21 21.89 12.08 -5.62
CA GLY A 21 20.99 12.80 -6.54
C GLY A 21 20.55 12.01 -7.77
N ASN A 22 20.12 10.76 -7.56
CA ASN A 22 19.61 9.83 -8.56
C ASN A 22 18.15 9.52 -8.21
N GLU A 23 17.37 9.24 -9.25
CA GLU A 23 15.94 8.96 -9.28
C GLU A 23 15.41 8.25 -8.02
N ILE A 24 14.25 8.70 -7.53
CA ILE A 24 13.51 8.02 -6.46
C ILE A 24 13.09 6.65 -7.00
N GLU A 25 13.89 5.63 -6.71
CA GLU A 25 13.54 4.24 -7.00
C GLU A 25 12.39 3.84 -6.08
N ILE A 26 11.18 3.78 -6.62
CA ILE A 26 10.02 3.24 -5.92
C ILE A 26 10.15 1.72 -5.90
N TYR A 27 10.30 1.16 -4.70
CA TYR A 27 10.39 -0.28 -4.49
C TYR A 27 9.05 -0.84 -4.02
N GLY A 28 8.59 -1.90 -4.66
CA GLY A 28 7.38 -2.61 -4.25
C GLY A 28 6.45 -2.94 -5.41
N VAL A 29 5.34 -3.58 -5.06
CA VAL A 29 4.27 -3.94 -6.00
C VAL A 29 3.23 -2.82 -5.94
N ILE A 30 3.05 -2.09 -7.05
CA ILE A 30 2.29 -0.82 -7.14
C ILE A 30 1.03 -0.77 -6.26
N PRO A 31 0.11 -1.75 -6.30
CA PRO A 31 -1.08 -1.72 -5.47
C PRO A 31 -0.89 -1.65 -3.96
N TYR A 32 0.24 -2.13 -3.45
CA TYR A 32 0.55 -2.14 -2.01
C TYR A 32 1.38 -0.92 -1.60
N VAL A 33 1.90 -0.13 -2.55
CA VAL A 33 2.70 1.06 -2.27
C VAL A 33 1.77 2.22 -1.89
N ALA A 34 2.02 2.84 -0.74
CA ALA A 34 1.22 3.96 -0.27
C ALA A 34 1.34 5.18 -1.21
N PRO A 35 0.24 5.93 -1.44
CA PRO A 35 0.19 6.98 -2.46
C PRO A 35 1.22 8.09 -2.24
N GLU A 36 1.56 8.40 -0.99
CA GLU A 36 2.56 9.41 -0.66
C GLU A 36 3.98 9.06 -1.14
N ILE A 37 4.29 7.77 -1.30
CA ILE A 37 5.61 7.30 -1.75
C ILE A 37 5.85 7.65 -3.22
N PHE A 38 4.80 7.67 -4.04
CA PHE A 38 4.90 8.07 -5.46
C PHE A 38 5.31 9.55 -5.63
N ASN A 39 5.11 10.38 -4.60
CA ASN A 39 5.59 11.77 -4.57
C ASN A 39 7.03 11.92 -4.04
N GLY A 40 7.75 10.82 -3.82
CA GLY A 40 9.09 10.86 -3.26
C GLY A 40 9.15 11.02 -1.76
N ASN A 41 8.04 10.84 -1.05
CA ASN A 41 8.08 10.74 0.40
C ASN A 41 8.76 9.43 0.82
N ARG A 42 9.35 9.46 2.01
CA ARG A 42 10.00 8.30 2.60
C ARG A 42 8.96 7.29 3.08
N TYR A 43 9.34 6.02 3.07
CA TYR A 43 8.56 4.99 3.75
C TYR A 43 8.49 5.30 5.25
N THR A 44 7.30 5.12 5.81
CA THR A 44 6.96 5.36 7.21
C THR A 44 6.11 4.20 7.73
N GLU A 45 5.92 4.12 9.04
CA GLU A 45 4.96 3.19 9.64
C GLU A 45 3.57 3.30 9.01
N ALA A 46 3.11 4.53 8.72
CA ALA A 46 1.83 4.76 8.04
C ALA A 46 1.79 4.17 6.61
N SER A 47 2.93 4.07 5.90
CA SER A 47 2.98 3.40 4.59
C SER A 47 2.93 1.88 4.70
N ASP A 48 3.45 1.31 5.80
CA ASP A 48 3.32 -0.11 6.10
C ASP A 48 1.86 -0.44 6.46
N VAL A 49 1.19 0.44 7.21
CA VAL A 49 -0.24 0.31 7.53
C VAL A 49 -1.10 0.34 6.26
N TYR A 50 -0.77 1.19 5.28
CA TYR A 50 -1.43 1.17 3.97
C TYR A 50 -1.28 -0.19 3.27
N SER A 51 -0.05 -0.70 3.22
CA SER A 51 0.26 -2.01 2.64
C SER A 51 -0.55 -3.12 3.32
N PHE A 52 -0.69 -3.03 4.64
CA PHE A 52 -1.51 -3.94 5.42
C PHE A 52 -3.01 -3.86 5.07
N GLY A 53 -3.55 -2.65 4.84
CA GLY A 53 -4.92 -2.48 4.34
C GLY A 53 -5.15 -3.18 2.99
N MET A 54 -4.16 -3.16 2.11
CA MET A 54 -4.22 -3.88 0.82
C MET A 54 -4.14 -5.40 0.98
N ILE A 55 -3.36 -5.88 1.94
CA ILE A 55 -3.33 -7.31 2.33
C ILE A 55 -4.67 -7.74 2.93
N MET A 56 -5.31 -6.91 3.76
CA MET A 56 -6.65 -7.17 4.26
C MET A 56 -7.66 -7.32 3.11
N TRP A 57 -7.58 -6.43 2.12
CA TRP A 57 -8.43 -6.53 0.94
C TRP A 57 -8.18 -7.82 0.14
N GLU A 58 -6.92 -8.21 -0.01
CA GLU A 58 -6.55 -9.48 -0.66
C GLU A 58 -7.10 -10.68 0.10
N PHE A 59 -7.04 -10.71 1.43
CA PHE A 59 -7.63 -11.78 2.23
C PHE A 59 -9.15 -11.86 2.09
N MET A 60 -9.80 -10.71 2.02
CA MET A 60 -11.25 -10.63 1.81
C MET A 60 -11.67 -11.22 0.45
N THR A 61 -10.89 -10.99 -0.61
CA THR A 61 -11.30 -11.33 -1.98
C THR A 61 -10.62 -12.58 -2.54
N GLY A 62 -9.51 -13.02 -1.94
CA GLY A 62 -8.62 -14.03 -2.47
C GLY A 62 -7.91 -13.61 -3.77
N ARG A 63 -7.89 -12.31 -4.09
CA ARG A 63 -7.32 -11.76 -5.33
C ARG A 63 -6.36 -10.63 -4.99
N ARG A 64 -5.35 -10.45 -5.85
CA ARG A 64 -4.46 -9.29 -5.76
C ARG A 64 -5.26 -7.99 -6.01
N PRO A 65 -4.99 -6.91 -5.26
CA PRO A 65 -5.59 -5.61 -5.55
C PRO A 65 -5.28 -5.20 -6.99
N PHE A 66 -6.31 -4.72 -7.71
CA PHE A 66 -6.23 -4.34 -9.13
C PHE A 66 -5.76 -5.48 -10.08
N TRP A 67 -6.05 -6.74 -9.76
CA TRP A 67 -5.69 -7.92 -10.58
C TRP A 67 -6.13 -7.86 -12.06
N ASP A 68 -7.10 -7.00 -12.39
CA ASP A 68 -7.68 -6.78 -13.71
C ASP A 68 -7.07 -5.59 -14.46
N ARG A 69 -6.06 -4.92 -13.89
CA ARG A 69 -5.40 -3.74 -14.45
C ARG A 69 -3.92 -4.01 -14.74
N VAL A 70 -3.38 -3.26 -15.68
CA VAL A 70 -1.92 -3.19 -15.88
C VAL A 70 -1.34 -2.35 -14.75
N HIS A 71 -0.25 -2.81 -14.15
CA HIS A 71 0.43 -2.10 -13.07
C HIS A 71 1.46 -1.12 -13.68
N ASP A 72 0.96 -0.03 -14.23
CA ASP A 72 1.75 1.01 -14.89
C ASP A 72 1.54 2.40 -14.24
N THR A 73 2.04 3.44 -14.90
CA THR A 73 1.94 4.82 -14.43
C THR A 73 0.49 5.31 -14.34
N GLU A 74 -0.43 4.80 -15.17
CA GLU A 74 -1.83 5.18 -15.11
C GLU A 74 -2.46 4.69 -13.80
N LEU A 75 -2.20 3.43 -13.42
CA LEU A 75 -2.66 2.90 -12.14
C LEU A 75 -2.07 3.67 -10.94
N ILE A 76 -0.80 4.10 -11.03
CA ILE A 76 -0.18 4.93 -9.98
C ILE A 76 -0.94 6.24 -9.79
N ILE A 77 -1.29 6.93 -10.89
CA ILE A 77 -2.04 8.19 -10.85
C ILE A 77 -3.43 7.96 -10.25
N GLU A 78 -4.13 6.91 -10.64
CA GLU A 78 -5.44 6.57 -10.10
C GLU A 78 -5.40 6.31 -8.58
N ILE A 79 -4.41 5.53 -8.10
CA ILE A 79 -4.23 5.25 -6.67
C ILE A 79 -3.97 6.53 -5.89
N TYR A 80 -3.13 7.40 -6.46
CA TYR A 80 -2.80 8.71 -5.90
C TYR A 80 -4.05 9.61 -5.78
N ASP A 81 -4.91 9.59 -6.80
CA ASP A 81 -6.19 10.33 -6.82
C ASP A 81 -7.28 9.72 -5.93
N GLY A 82 -6.96 8.63 -5.21
CA GLY A 82 -7.83 8.02 -4.21
C GLY A 82 -8.60 6.80 -4.72
N GLN A 83 -8.30 6.29 -5.91
CA GLN A 83 -8.87 5.03 -6.38
C GLN A 83 -8.53 3.90 -5.41
N ARG A 84 -9.52 3.08 -5.07
CA ARG A 84 -9.37 1.89 -4.23
C ARG A 84 -10.06 0.69 -4.88
N PRO A 85 -9.61 -0.54 -4.58
CA PRO A 85 -10.30 -1.74 -5.02
C PRO A 85 -11.74 -1.81 -4.47
N PRO A 86 -12.68 -2.45 -5.19
CA PRO A 86 -14.06 -2.53 -4.76
C PRO A 86 -14.20 -3.36 -3.48
N ILE A 87 -15.02 -2.89 -2.53
CA ILE A 87 -15.28 -3.61 -1.29
C ILE A 87 -16.34 -4.68 -1.53
N THR A 88 -16.05 -5.91 -1.13
CA THR A 88 -16.97 -7.05 -1.21
C THR A 88 -17.55 -7.37 0.16
N SER A 89 -18.25 -8.50 0.30
CA SER A 89 -18.85 -8.90 1.57
C SER A 89 -17.80 -9.34 2.60
N ALA A 90 -17.72 -8.60 3.70
CA ALA A 90 -16.94 -8.94 4.90
C ALA A 90 -17.62 -8.32 6.14
N PRO A 91 -17.27 -8.75 7.37
CA PRO A 91 -17.79 -8.13 8.60
C PRO A 91 -17.52 -6.62 8.64
N GLU A 92 -18.47 -5.84 9.15
CA GLU A 92 -18.40 -4.36 9.16
C GLU A 92 -17.12 -3.84 9.83
N GLY A 93 -16.74 -4.41 10.97
CA GLY A 93 -15.51 -4.02 11.68
C GLY A 93 -14.24 -4.28 10.86
N TYR A 94 -14.23 -5.32 10.02
CA TYR A 94 -13.12 -5.63 9.12
C TYR A 94 -13.02 -4.59 8.00
N ILE A 95 -14.16 -4.29 7.37
CA ILE A 95 -14.24 -3.28 6.30
C ILE A 95 -13.81 -1.92 6.83
N LYS A 96 -14.30 -1.54 8.01
CA LYS A 96 -13.96 -0.27 8.64
C LYS A 96 -12.46 -0.16 8.91
N LEU A 97 -11.85 -1.17 9.55
CA LEU A 97 -10.41 -1.16 9.83
C LEU A 97 -9.58 -1.13 8.55
N MET A 98 -9.93 -1.96 7.56
CA MET A 98 -9.28 -1.94 6.24
C MET A 98 -9.36 -0.55 5.59
N GLN A 99 -10.51 0.12 5.71
CA GLN A 99 -10.70 1.46 5.18
C GLN A 99 -9.88 2.54 5.90
N GLU A 100 -9.73 2.42 7.22
CA GLU A 100 -8.86 3.30 8.01
C GLU A 100 -7.39 3.08 7.61
N CYS A 101 -6.96 1.84 7.40
CA CYS A 101 -5.59 1.51 7.01
C CYS A 101 -5.16 2.11 5.67
N TRP A 102 -6.05 2.20 4.67
CA TRP A 102 -5.71 2.70 3.33
C TRP A 102 -6.15 4.14 3.04
N ASP A 103 -6.42 4.95 4.08
CA ASP A 103 -6.80 6.37 3.94
C ASP A 103 -5.70 7.13 3.16
N SER A 104 -6.11 8.05 2.29
CA SER A 104 -5.16 8.85 1.50
C SER A 104 -4.29 9.76 2.37
N ASN A 105 -4.78 10.17 3.54
CA ASN A 105 -3.99 10.91 4.52
C ASN A 105 -3.29 9.92 5.48
N PRO A 106 -1.94 9.84 5.47
CA PRO A 106 -1.20 8.92 6.34
C PRO A 106 -1.46 9.15 7.84
N ASN A 107 -1.78 10.38 8.26
CA ASN A 107 -2.07 10.69 9.67
C ASN A 107 -3.44 10.21 10.16
N LYS A 108 -4.31 9.77 9.25
CA LYS A 108 -5.62 9.19 9.59
C LYS A 108 -5.57 7.66 9.66
N ARG A 109 -4.45 7.07 9.23
CA ARG A 109 -4.22 5.64 9.35
C ARG A 109 -3.93 5.32 10.83
N PRO A 110 -4.45 4.19 11.34
CA PRO A 110 -4.29 3.78 12.73
C PRO A 110 -2.84 3.44 13.08
#